data_AF-A0A0N4Z5M8-F1
#
_entry.id   AF-A0A0N4Z5M8-F1
#
_cell.length_a   1.000
_cell.length_b   1.000
_cell.length_c   1.000
_cell.angle_alpha   90.00
_cell.angle_beta   90.00
_cell.angle_gamma   90.00
#
_symmetry.space_group_name_H-M   'P 1'
#
loop_
_entity.id
_entity.type
_entity.pdbx_description
1 polymer ?
#
loop_
_entity_poly.entity_id
_entity_poly.type
_entity_poly.pdbx_seq_one_letter_code
_entity_poly.pdbx_strand_id
1 'polypeptide(L)'
;QQVQGWRQVTDAVHAAGGRIYAQLWHVGRVSHASFHADGQTVAPSALSPQAQVWVVGEDGVGRMLDCPVPRALSEQEIAAVV
;
A
#
# COMPACT_ATOMS: atom_id res chain seq x y z
N GLN A 1 -2.89 1.26 16.62
CA GLN A 1 -1.53 0.71 16.84
C GLN A 1 -0.45 1.43 16.00
N GLN A 2 -0.63 1.58 14.69
CA GLN A 2 0.41 2.12 13.78
C GLN A 2 0.93 3.52 14.13
N VAL A 3 0.04 4.49 14.44
CA VAL A 3 0.46 5.86 14.83
C VAL A 3 1.35 5.85 16.08
N GLN A 4 0.99 5.06 17.09
CA GLN A 4 1.79 4.91 18.32
C GLN A 4 3.15 4.24 18.04
N GLY A 5 3.22 3.30 17.10
CA GLY A 5 4.48 2.71 16.65
C GLY A 5 5.38 3.75 15.96
N TRP A 6 4.82 4.54 15.04
CA TRP A 6 5.55 5.63 14.38
C TRP A 6 5.97 6.73 15.35
N ARG A 7 5.20 6.97 16.43
CA ARG A 7 5.57 7.94 17.46
C ARG A 7 6.94 7.65 18.07
N GLN A 8 7.20 6.39 18.41
CA GLN A 8 8.50 5.95 18.95
C GLN A 8 9.65 6.25 17.96
N VAL A 9 9.43 6.02 16.67
CA VAL A 9 10.41 6.34 15.61
C VAL A 9 10.68 7.85 15.56
N THR A 10 9.62 8.66 15.51
CA THR A 10 9.77 10.13 15.46
C THR A 10 10.42 10.70 16.70
N ASP A 11 10.10 10.19 17.90
CA ASP A 11 10.70 10.62 19.15
C ASP A 11 12.21 10.32 19.19
N ALA A 12 12.62 9.13 18.72
CA ALA A 12 14.03 8.76 18.63
C ALA A 12 14.81 9.66 17.65
N VAL A 13 14.24 9.96 16.48
CA VAL A 13 14.87 10.87 15.51
C VAL A 13 15.01 12.28 16.08
N HIS A 14 13.98 12.81 16.73
CA HIS A 14 14.01 14.16 17.31
C HIS A 14 14.96 14.24 18.51
N ALA A 15 15.05 13.21 19.36
CA ALA A 15 16.00 13.16 20.47
C ALA A 15 17.46 13.21 19.98
N ALA A 16 17.74 12.68 18.78
CA ALA A 16 19.03 12.79 18.11
C ALA A 16 19.23 14.12 17.35
N GLY A 17 18.29 15.08 17.46
CA GLY A 17 18.35 16.37 16.76
C GLY A 17 18.00 16.32 15.26
N GLY A 18 17.48 15.18 14.79
CA GLY A 18 17.10 14.97 13.39
C GLY A 18 15.72 15.54 13.05
N ARG A 19 15.36 15.43 11.77
CA ARG A 19 14.01 15.70 11.24
C ARG A 19 13.59 14.54 10.36
N ILE A 20 12.32 14.18 10.40
CA ILE A 20 11.75 13.08 9.62
C ILE A 20 10.39 13.49 9.06
N TYR A 21 10.09 12.99 7.86
CA TYR A 21 8.81 13.18 7.19
C TYR A 21 8.22 11.81 6.86
N ALA A 22 6.90 11.69 6.96
CA ALA A 22 6.19 10.48 6.55
C ALA A 22 5.87 10.53 5.05
N GLN A 23 6.29 9.50 4.31
CA GLN A 23 5.80 9.27 2.95
C GLN A 23 4.43 8.60 3.04
N LEU A 24 3.35 9.38 2.85
CA LEU A 24 2.01 8.84 2.71
C LEU A 24 1.90 8.10 1.38
N TRP A 25 1.27 6.92 1.39
CA TRP A 25 1.34 6.02 0.25
C TRP A 25 0.03 5.33 -0.05
N HIS A 26 -0.37 5.37 -1.33
CA HIS A 26 -1.46 4.61 -1.92
C HIS A 26 -0.97 4.03 -3.25
N VAL A 27 -0.80 2.71 -3.34
CA VAL A 27 -0.14 2.05 -4.49
C VAL A 27 -1.05 1.86 -5.70
N GLY A 28 -2.38 1.90 -5.50
CA GLY A 28 -3.36 1.60 -6.54
C GLY A 28 -3.12 0.22 -7.16
N ARG A 29 -2.95 0.17 -8.48
CA ARG A 29 -2.84 -1.08 -9.25
C ARG A 29 -1.54 -1.86 -9.06
N VAL A 30 -0.49 -1.26 -8.51
CA VAL A 30 0.77 -1.98 -8.21
C VAL A 30 0.63 -2.66 -6.85
N SER A 31 -0.26 -3.66 -6.79
CA SER A 31 -0.67 -4.35 -5.58
C SER A 31 -1.18 -5.76 -5.92
N HIS A 32 -1.54 -6.54 -4.90
CA HIS A 32 -2.08 -7.89 -5.07
C HIS A 32 -3.37 -8.07 -4.27
N ALA A 33 -4.30 -8.89 -4.79
CA ALA A 33 -5.61 -9.13 -4.19
C ALA A 33 -5.54 -9.56 -2.72
N SER A 34 -4.52 -10.35 -2.34
CA SER A 34 -4.33 -10.84 -0.96
C SER A 34 -4.08 -9.75 0.07
N PHE A 35 -3.73 -8.52 -0.34
CA PHE A 35 -3.53 -7.40 0.58
C PHE A 35 -4.83 -6.65 0.90
N HIS A 36 -5.93 -6.96 0.20
CA HIS A 36 -7.20 -6.25 0.30
C HIS A 36 -8.28 -7.19 0.82
N ALA A 37 -9.07 -6.71 1.78
CA ALA A 37 -10.13 -7.51 2.39
C ALA A 37 -11.23 -7.93 1.39
N ASP A 38 -11.45 -7.11 0.35
CA ASP A 38 -12.40 -7.38 -0.74
C ASP A 38 -11.74 -8.09 -1.95
N GLY A 39 -10.42 -8.32 -1.89
CA GLY A 39 -9.66 -8.94 -2.97
C GLY A 39 -9.47 -8.07 -4.21
N GLN A 40 -9.77 -6.77 -4.18
CA GLN A 40 -9.74 -5.91 -5.37
C GLN A 40 -8.69 -4.81 -5.27
N THR A 41 -7.83 -4.72 -6.29
CA THR A 41 -6.94 -3.56 -6.47
C THR A 41 -7.68 -2.47 -7.25
N VAL A 42 -7.30 -1.21 -7.03
CA VAL A 42 -7.97 -0.04 -7.63
C VAL A 42 -7.02 0.84 -8.42
N ALA A 43 -7.52 1.51 -9.45
CA ALA A 43 -6.77 2.49 -10.25
C ALA A 43 -7.71 3.48 -10.94
N PRO A 44 -7.17 4.54 -11.58
CA PRO A 44 -7.97 5.42 -12.44
C PRO A 44 -8.61 4.70 -13.64
N SER A 45 -8.06 3.55 -14.06
CA SER A 45 -8.58 2.75 -15.17
C SER A 45 -8.27 1.28 -14.97
N ALA A 46 -9.10 0.40 -15.57
CA ALA A 46 -8.95 -1.06 -15.54
C ALA A 46 -7.85 -1.55 -16.49
N LEU A 47 -6.62 -1.06 -16.29
CA LEU A 47 -5.45 -1.39 -17.10
C LEU A 47 -4.40 -2.07 -16.23
N SER A 48 -4.02 -3.30 -16.61
CA SER A 48 -2.95 -4.05 -15.95
C SER A 48 -1.66 -3.21 -15.92
N PRO A 49 -0.93 -3.19 -14.78
CA PRO A 49 0.36 -2.53 -14.71
C PRO A 49 1.50 -3.33 -15.36
N GLN A 50 1.27 -4.58 -15.78
CA GLN A 50 2.31 -5.48 -16.31
C GLN A 50 3.53 -5.57 -15.37
N ALA A 51 3.24 -5.69 -14.07
CA ALA A 51 4.21 -5.64 -13.00
C ALA A 51 3.93 -6.75 -11.97
N GLN A 52 4.96 -7.05 -11.17
CA GLN A 52 4.88 -8.02 -10.09
C GLN A 52 5.10 -7.35 -8.74
N VAL A 53 4.51 -7.90 -7.68
CA VAL A 53 4.71 -7.47 -6.29
C VAL A 53 5.13 -8.64 -5.41
N TRP A 54 5.89 -8.33 -4.36
CA TRP A 54 6.33 -9.33 -3.38
C TRP A 54 5.20 -9.67 -2.41
N VAL A 55 4.83 -10.94 -2.34
CA VAL A 55 3.80 -11.45 -1.42
C VAL A 55 4.40 -12.57 -0.58
N VAL A 56 4.17 -12.52 0.72
CA VAL A 56 4.52 -13.62 1.65
C VAL A 56 3.31 -14.54 1.76
N GLY A 57 3.48 -15.80 1.36
CA GLY A 57 2.44 -16.82 1.48
C GLY A 57 2.20 -17.26 2.93
N GLU A 58 1.15 -18.04 3.16
CA GLU A 58 0.84 -18.61 4.49
C GLU A 58 1.95 -19.54 4.99
N ASP A 59 2.75 -20.10 4.08
CA ASP A 59 3.95 -20.88 4.37
C ASP A 59 5.14 -20.02 4.85
N GLY A 60 4.96 -18.69 4.95
CA GLY A 60 5.99 -17.74 5.31
C GLY A 60 7.01 -17.47 4.21
N VAL A 61 6.84 -18.05 3.01
CA VAL A 61 7.78 -17.91 1.90
C VAL A 61 7.33 -16.78 0.98
N GLY A 62 8.23 -15.84 0.73
CA GLY A 62 7.98 -14.70 -0.15
C GLY A 62 8.22 -15.03 -1.63
N ARG A 63 7.33 -14.52 -2.49
CA ARG A 63 7.33 -14.76 -3.94
C ARG A 63 6.91 -13.49 -4.68
N MET A 64 7.42 -13.32 -5.90
CA MET A 64 6.90 -12.31 -6.83
C MET A 64 5.64 -12.86 -7.50
N LEU A 65 4.53 -12.14 -7.35
CA LEU A 65 3.25 -12.48 -7.97
C LEU A 65 2.81 -11.35 -8.91
N ASP A 66 2.15 -11.70 -10.00
CA ASP A 66 1.62 -10.72 -10.96
C ASP A 66 0.53 -9.85 -10.31
N CYS A 67 0.56 -8.56 -10.61
CA CYS A 67 -0.52 -7.67 -10.23
C CYS A 67 -1.77 -7.99 -11.07
N PRO A 68 -2.96 -8.15 -10.46
CA PRO A 68 -4.19 -8.37 -11.21
C PRO A 68 -4.59 -7.11 -11.99
N VAL A 69 -5.52 -7.26 -12.94
CA VAL A 69 -6.19 -6.11 -13.56
C VAL A 69 -7.01 -5.40 -12.47
N PRO A 70 -6.79 -4.08 -12.25
CA PRO A 70 -7.49 -3.34 -11.21
C PRO A 70 -8.91 -3.00 -11.64
N ARG A 71 -9.74 -2.62 -10.67
CA ARG A 71 -11.01 -1.93 -10.92
C ARG A 71 -10.79 -0.43 -11.08
N ALA A 72 -11.56 0.20 -11.97
CA ALA A 72 -11.58 1.65 -12.08
C ALA A 72 -12.33 2.27 -10.88
N LEU A 73 -11.76 3.31 -10.27
CA LEU A 73 -12.37 4.06 -9.17
C LEU A 73 -13.59 4.85 -9.64
N SER A 74 -14.61 4.93 -8.78
CA SER A 74 -15.70 5.90 -8.92
C SER A 74 -15.31 7.28 -8.34
N GLU A 75 -16.12 8.31 -8.63
CA GLU A 75 -15.93 9.64 -8.03
C GLU A 75 -16.01 9.62 -6.50
N GLN A 76 -16.91 8.81 -5.93
CA GLN A 76 -17.04 8.67 -4.48
C GLN A 76 -15.79 8.03 -3.88
N GLU A 77 -15.19 7.06 -4.56
CA GLU A 77 -13.98 6.40 -4.08
C GLU A 77 -12.74 7.31 -4.23
N ILE A 78 -12.69 8.14 -5.28
CA ILE A 78 -11.67 9.20 -5.38
C ILE A 78 -11.79 10.16 -4.20
N ALA A 79 -13.01 10.61 -3.87
CA ALA A 79 -13.24 11.49 -2.73
C ALA A 79 -12.87 10.84 -1.39
N ALA A 80 -12.97 9.51 -1.26
CA ALA A 80 -12.55 8.80 -0.05
C ALA A 80 -11.03 8.65 0.10
N VAL A 81 -10.27 8.80 -1.01
CA VAL A 81 -8.79 8.75 -0.99
C VAL A 81 -8.17 10.11 -0.63
N VAL A 82 -8.85 11.22 -0.93
CA VAL A 82 -8.41 12.60 -0.67
C VAL A 82 -8.77 13.03 0.75
#